data_AF-A0A8H2XV85-F1
#
_entry.id   AF-A0A8H2XV85-F1
#
_cell.length_a   1.000
_cell.length_b   1.000
_cell.length_c   1.000
_cell.angle_alpha   90.00
_cell.angle_beta   90.00
_cell.angle_gamma   90.00
#
_symmetry.space_group_name_H-M   'P 1'
#
loop_
_entity.id
_entity.type
_entity.pdbx_description
1 polymer ?
#
loop_
_entity_poly.entity_id
_entity_poly.type
_entity_poly.pdbx_seq_one_letter_code
_entity_poly.pdbx_strand_id
1 'polypeptide(L)'
;MHTEFLITAWDQLSSTALTESFAEINLGVTRPPDGWFLNDTSLTIPVASVNPSFLASPVLVPLSTRILAFLSTAVPPLADLSRPYYMYSAPNLNFAPGKAVMGVIEVLKSKVLGPKGELVEARSLASQYSFSEYRNRGKVTTDPSTGSFEILTVPPGIYGILGAQRVAHIHGIITAPGYQSLTTQLYLCPKNESIGFQTDFLTLIRGPRENLIRGWSIPTEKGDRYWDWPQLESETEIMKVAEEWNDWLKNQAVEWKISCGASQMITLNKA
;
A
#
# COMPACT_ATOMS: atom_id res chain seq x y z
N MET A 1 -5.99 -10.70 -15.80
CA MET A 1 -5.95 -11.01 -14.36
C MET A 1 -6.67 -9.87 -13.68
N HIS A 2 -7.69 -10.18 -12.90
CA HIS A 2 -8.38 -9.22 -12.05
C HIS A 2 -7.84 -9.45 -10.64
N THR A 3 -7.34 -8.40 -10.00
CA THR A 3 -6.89 -8.45 -8.62
C THR A 3 -7.66 -7.40 -7.84
N GLU A 4 -8.39 -7.84 -6.82
CA GLU A 4 -9.00 -6.96 -5.83
C GLU A 4 -8.00 -6.73 -4.69
N PHE A 5 -7.84 -5.45 -4.38
CA PHE A 5 -7.04 -4.95 -3.28
C PHE A 5 -7.98 -4.49 -2.18
N LEU A 6 -7.76 -4.95 -0.95
CA LEU A 6 -8.40 -4.37 0.23
C LEU A 6 -7.34 -3.85 1.20
N ILE A 7 -7.42 -2.56 1.51
CA ILE A 7 -6.70 -1.94 2.62
C ILE A 7 -7.67 -1.89 3.77
N THR A 8 -7.31 -2.47 4.91
CA THR A 8 -8.02 -2.23 6.17
C THR A 8 -7.14 -1.38 7.08
N ALA A 9 -7.76 -0.38 7.67
CA ALA A 9 -7.15 0.62 8.51
C ALA A 9 -7.88 0.69 9.86
N TRP A 10 -7.13 1.01 10.90
CA TRP A 10 -7.60 0.98 12.28
C TRP A 10 -7.51 2.36 12.93
N ASP A 11 -8.31 2.56 13.98
CA ASP A 11 -8.28 3.75 14.81
C ASP A 11 -8.49 3.35 16.29
N GLN A 12 -7.85 4.08 17.21
CA GLN A 12 -8.10 3.92 18.64
C GLN A 12 -9.32 4.77 18.99
N LEU A 13 -10.34 4.22 19.64
CA LEU A 13 -11.60 4.92 19.96
C LEU A 13 -11.38 6.07 20.97
N SER A 14 -10.84 7.20 20.54
CA SER A 14 -10.98 8.53 21.14
C SER A 14 -10.93 9.59 20.04
N SER A 15 -11.89 10.51 20.08
CA SER A 15 -12.13 11.51 19.04
C SER A 15 -11.02 12.55 18.94
N THR A 16 -10.78 13.01 17.70
CA THR A 16 -10.04 14.22 17.26
C THR A 16 -8.51 14.19 17.28
N ALA A 17 -7.91 13.53 16.28
CA ALA A 17 -6.64 13.97 15.70
C ALA A 17 -6.48 13.48 14.24
N LEU A 18 -6.57 14.39 13.26
CA LEU A 18 -6.10 14.13 11.89
C LEU A 18 -4.58 13.94 11.94
N THR A 19 -4.10 12.76 11.58
CA THR A 19 -2.67 12.47 11.64
C THR A 19 -2.20 11.48 10.57
N GLU A 20 -0.89 11.48 10.32
CA GLU A 20 -0.31 11.19 9.02
C GLU A 20 0.57 9.93 8.99
N SER A 21 0.39 9.02 8.02
CA SER A 21 1.26 7.83 7.84
C SER A 21 1.56 7.50 6.35
N PHE A 22 2.43 6.54 6.02
CA PHE A 22 2.72 6.15 4.62
C PHE A 22 2.85 4.64 4.49
N ALA A 23 2.44 4.09 3.35
CA ALA A 23 2.64 2.67 3.02
C ALA A 23 3.13 2.50 1.57
N GLU A 24 4.10 1.60 1.37
CA GLU A 24 4.64 1.20 0.07
C GLU A 24 4.54 -0.32 -0.09
N ILE A 25 3.85 -0.75 -1.14
CA ILE A 25 3.58 -2.15 -1.45
C ILE A 25 4.28 -2.53 -2.75
N ASN A 26 5.12 -3.55 -2.68
CA ASN A 26 5.56 -4.31 -3.85
C ASN A 26 4.65 -5.54 -3.98
N LEU A 27 4.02 -5.73 -5.13
CA LEU A 27 3.11 -6.84 -5.38
C LEU A 27 3.74 -7.78 -6.40
N GLY A 28 4.06 -8.98 -5.94
CA GLY A 28 4.58 -10.07 -6.75
C GLY A 28 3.55 -11.19 -6.82
N VAL A 29 2.91 -11.36 -7.96
CA VAL A 29 2.06 -12.53 -8.23
C VAL A 29 2.95 -13.66 -8.71
N THR A 30 3.11 -14.72 -7.92
CA THR A 30 3.74 -15.96 -8.36
C THR A 30 2.68 -17.05 -8.51
N ARG A 31 2.59 -17.67 -9.69
CA ARG A 31 1.81 -18.90 -9.89
C ARG A 31 2.52 -20.05 -9.14
N PRO A 32 1.81 -20.92 -8.40
CA PRO A 32 2.45 -22.13 -7.87
C PRO A 32 2.89 -23.03 -9.04
N PRO A 33 4.05 -23.69 -8.95
CA PRO A 33 4.44 -24.65 -9.97
C PRO A 33 3.48 -25.84 -9.90
N ASP A 34 2.86 -26.15 -11.03
CA ASP A 34 2.07 -27.35 -11.20
C ASP A 34 3.00 -28.58 -11.05
N GLY A 35 2.85 -29.36 -9.97
CA GLY A 35 3.43 -30.71 -9.87
C GLY A 35 4.26 -31.01 -8.61
N TRP A 36 3.81 -32.01 -7.85
CA TRP A 36 4.60 -32.67 -6.81
C TRP A 36 5.72 -33.51 -7.43
N PHE A 37 6.98 -33.26 -7.03
CA PHE A 37 8.00 -34.30 -6.83
C PHE A 37 8.91 -33.89 -5.68
N LEU A 38 9.10 -34.81 -4.73
CA LEU A 38 10.18 -34.78 -3.74
C LEU A 38 11.52 -34.89 -4.46
N ASN A 39 12.43 -33.95 -4.19
CA ASN A 39 13.81 -34.28 -3.83
C ASN A 39 14.52 -33.04 -3.29
N ASP A 40 15.17 -33.22 -2.14
CA ASP A 40 16.20 -32.34 -1.62
C ASP A 40 17.22 -32.01 -2.70
N THR A 41 17.51 -30.72 -2.89
CA THR A 41 18.84 -30.23 -3.22
C THR A 41 18.87 -28.72 -3.00
N SER A 42 19.53 -28.32 -1.92
CA SER A 42 20.06 -26.97 -1.78
C SER A 42 20.99 -26.67 -2.96
N LEU A 43 20.58 -25.78 -3.86
CA LEU A 43 21.45 -25.24 -4.89
C LEU A 43 21.97 -23.87 -4.43
N THR A 44 23.15 -23.90 -3.82
CA THR A 44 24.02 -22.74 -3.66
C THR A 44 24.64 -22.43 -5.03
N ILE A 45 24.35 -21.26 -5.60
CA ILE A 45 25.09 -20.75 -6.77
C ILE A 45 26.15 -19.76 -6.28
N PRO A 46 27.43 -19.96 -6.59
CA PRO A 46 28.50 -19.04 -6.20
C PRO A 46 28.40 -17.72 -6.99
N VAL A 47 28.52 -16.60 -6.28
CA VAL A 47 28.77 -15.30 -6.92
C VAL A 47 30.25 -15.28 -7.34
N ALA A 48 30.49 -15.60 -8.60
CA ALA A 48 31.76 -15.29 -9.25
C ALA A 48 31.81 -13.78 -9.51
N SER A 49 32.82 -13.13 -8.91
CA SER A 49 33.23 -11.77 -9.20
C SER A 49 33.72 -11.68 -10.64
N VAL A 50 33.09 -10.82 -11.44
CA VAL A 50 33.66 -10.34 -12.70
C VAL A 50 33.42 -8.84 -12.80
N ASN A 51 34.52 -8.10 -12.68
CA ASN A 51 34.60 -6.70 -13.08
C ASN A 51 34.48 -6.64 -14.62
N PRO A 52 33.74 -5.67 -15.16
CA PRO A 52 34.32 -4.93 -16.26
C PRO A 52 34.13 -3.44 -16.09
N SER A 53 35.28 -2.76 -16.10
CA SER A 53 35.42 -1.35 -16.39
C SER A 53 34.77 -1.07 -17.76
N PHE A 54 33.57 -0.48 -17.76
CA PHE A 54 33.00 0.13 -18.96
C PHE A 54 33.17 1.64 -18.87
N LEU A 55 33.98 2.17 -19.79
CA LEU A 55 34.09 3.58 -20.10
C LEU A 55 32.72 4.09 -20.56
N ALA A 56 32.11 4.96 -19.77
CA ALA A 56 30.85 5.63 -20.10
C ALA A 56 31.10 6.73 -21.13
N SER A 57 30.63 6.53 -22.37
CA SER A 57 30.36 7.62 -23.30
C SER A 57 28.97 8.21 -22.98
N PRO A 58 28.83 9.52 -22.74
CA PRO A 58 27.54 10.13 -22.49
C PRO A 58 26.82 10.32 -23.84
N VAL A 59 26.03 9.33 -24.25
CA VAL A 59 25.02 9.58 -25.29
C VAL A 59 23.89 10.35 -24.62
N LEU A 60 23.88 11.67 -24.80
CA LEU A 60 22.73 12.51 -24.50
C LEU A 60 21.56 12.05 -25.37
N VAL A 61 20.68 11.24 -24.81
CA VAL A 61 19.37 11.01 -25.40
C VAL A 61 18.52 12.24 -25.09
N PRO A 62 18.04 12.99 -26.10
CA PRO A 62 17.29 14.20 -25.85
C PRO A 62 16.02 13.90 -25.02
N LEU A 63 15.79 14.73 -24.01
CA LEU A 63 14.67 14.62 -23.06
C LEU A 63 13.31 14.50 -23.77
N SER A 64 13.19 15.05 -24.98
CA SER A 64 11.99 15.01 -25.82
C SER A 64 11.59 13.61 -26.29
N THR A 65 12.54 12.71 -26.56
CA THR A 65 12.21 11.39 -27.12
C THR A 65 11.65 10.44 -26.07
N ARG A 66 12.07 10.57 -24.80
CA ARG A 66 11.49 9.80 -23.68
C ARG A 66 10.09 10.27 -23.32
N ILE A 67 9.80 11.58 -23.45
CA ILE A 67 8.45 12.13 -23.27
C ILE A 67 7.52 11.63 -24.39
N LEU A 68 7.98 11.63 -25.64
CA LEU A 68 7.16 11.17 -26.78
C LEU A 68 6.90 9.65 -26.79
N ALA A 69 7.87 8.82 -26.40
CA ALA A 69 7.63 7.38 -26.26
C ALA A 69 6.61 7.06 -25.15
N PHE A 70 6.56 7.87 -24.08
CA PHE A 70 5.54 7.78 -23.04
C PHE A 70 4.12 8.12 -23.55
N LEU A 71 4.01 8.84 -24.67
CA LEU A 71 2.74 9.26 -25.27
C LEU A 71 2.24 8.30 -26.37
N SER A 72 3.07 7.37 -26.85
CA SER A 72 2.76 6.52 -28.02
C SER A 72 2.21 5.13 -27.66
N THR A 73 2.38 4.68 -26.41
CA THR A 73 1.74 3.46 -25.91
C THR A 73 0.63 3.88 -24.96
N ALA A 74 -0.55 3.24 -25.03
CA ALA A 74 -1.63 3.47 -24.07
C ALA A 74 -1.12 3.14 -22.66
N VAL A 75 -0.66 4.16 -21.95
CA VAL A 75 -0.25 4.06 -20.56
C VAL A 75 -1.48 3.60 -19.77
N PRO A 76 -1.38 2.54 -18.95
CA PRO A 76 -2.51 2.10 -18.15
C PRO A 76 -3.10 3.28 -17.35
N PRO A 77 -4.42 3.43 -17.25
CA PRO A 77 -5.04 4.59 -16.58
C PRO A 77 -4.61 4.73 -15.11
N LEU A 78 -4.24 3.61 -14.47
CA LEU A 78 -3.74 3.59 -13.11
C LEU A 78 -2.22 3.86 -12.99
N ALA A 79 -1.48 3.99 -14.09
CA ALA A 79 -0.03 4.17 -14.00
C ALA A 79 0.35 5.51 -13.37
N ASP A 80 1.33 5.48 -12.47
CA ASP A 80 1.91 6.66 -11.83
C ASP A 80 3.44 6.52 -11.74
N LEU A 81 4.12 7.60 -11.37
CA LEU A 81 5.58 7.62 -11.25
C LEU A 81 6.02 6.86 -10.00
N SER A 82 7.13 6.12 -10.14
CA SER A 82 7.95 5.74 -9.01
C SER A 82 8.60 7.00 -8.42
N ARG A 83 8.45 7.18 -7.11
CA ARG A 83 9.06 8.29 -6.36
C ARG A 83 10.48 7.90 -5.91
N PRO A 84 11.33 8.87 -5.52
CA PRO A 84 12.70 8.60 -5.09
C PRO A 84 12.82 7.78 -3.79
N TYR A 85 11.69 7.45 -3.17
CA TYR A 85 11.62 6.75 -1.89
C TYR A 85 11.49 5.24 -2.01
N TYR A 86 11.51 4.69 -3.23
CA TYR A 86 11.47 3.25 -3.44
C TYR A 86 12.67 2.55 -2.80
N MET A 87 12.43 1.45 -2.08
CA MET A 87 13.49 0.63 -1.50
C MET A 87 13.45 -0.80 -2.04
N TYR A 88 14.59 -1.23 -2.61
CA TYR A 88 14.77 -2.62 -3.05
C TYR A 88 14.76 -3.59 -1.86
N SER A 89 14.42 -4.84 -2.17
CA SER A 89 14.52 -5.97 -1.23
C SER A 89 13.63 -5.87 0.01
N ALA A 90 12.52 -5.12 -0.07
CA ALA A 90 11.50 -5.17 0.98
C ALA A 90 11.08 -6.63 1.28
N PRO A 91 10.89 -6.98 2.57
CA PRO A 91 10.59 -8.34 3.00
C PRO A 91 9.21 -8.79 2.53
N ASN A 92 9.00 -10.10 2.44
CA ASN A 92 7.65 -10.65 2.25
C ASN A 92 6.84 -10.51 3.56
N LEU A 93 5.62 -9.97 3.47
CA LEU A 93 4.74 -9.70 4.60
C LEU A 93 3.55 -10.66 4.71
N ASN A 94 3.40 -11.62 3.80
CA ASN A 94 2.32 -12.60 3.86
C ASN A 94 2.43 -13.45 5.13
N PHE A 95 1.33 -13.55 5.88
CA PHE A 95 1.19 -14.56 6.94
C PHE A 95 0.19 -15.66 6.56
N ALA A 96 -0.59 -15.44 5.51
CA ALA A 96 -1.47 -16.41 4.86
C ALA A 96 -1.55 -16.09 3.35
N PRO A 97 -2.08 -17.02 2.53
CA PRO A 97 -2.35 -16.73 1.12
C PRO A 97 -3.17 -15.45 0.96
N GLY A 98 -2.67 -14.51 0.16
CA GLY A 98 -3.32 -13.22 -0.06
C GLY A 98 -3.37 -12.26 1.13
N LYS A 99 -3.07 -12.66 2.37
CA LYS A 99 -3.16 -11.77 3.55
C LYS A 99 -1.80 -11.35 4.06
N ALA A 100 -1.64 -10.04 4.30
CA ALA A 100 -0.41 -9.45 4.81
C ALA A 100 -0.68 -8.36 5.86
N VAL A 101 0.28 -8.15 6.76
CA VAL A 101 0.26 -7.02 7.72
C VAL A 101 1.41 -6.09 7.39
N MET A 102 1.09 -4.84 7.12
CA MET A 102 2.04 -3.79 6.82
C MET A 102 2.03 -2.75 7.94
N GLY A 103 3.15 -2.68 8.66
CA GLY A 103 3.26 -1.90 9.88
C GLY A 103 3.87 -2.76 10.99
N VAL A 104 4.51 -2.13 11.97
CA VAL A 104 5.17 -2.87 13.03
C VAL A 104 4.08 -3.34 14.00
N ILE A 105 3.88 -4.65 14.16
CA ILE A 105 3.00 -5.19 15.22
C ILE A 105 3.46 -4.68 16.60
N GLU A 106 4.73 -4.35 16.76
CA GLU A 106 5.25 -3.70 17.97
C GLU A 106 4.65 -2.31 18.17
N VAL A 107 4.36 -1.55 17.10
CA VAL A 107 3.58 -0.30 17.18
C VAL A 107 2.14 -0.59 17.61
N LEU A 108 1.56 -1.73 17.18
CA LEU A 108 0.24 -2.17 17.66
C LEU A 108 0.25 -2.59 19.15
N LYS A 109 1.37 -3.20 19.61
CA LYS A 109 1.53 -3.69 20.98
C LYS A 109 2.01 -2.61 21.96
N SER A 110 2.67 -1.56 21.47
CA SER A 110 3.17 -0.49 22.32
C SER A 110 2.02 0.39 22.81
N LYS A 111 1.57 0.16 24.05
CA LYS A 111 0.79 1.15 24.79
C LYS A 111 1.73 2.33 25.07
N VAL A 112 1.42 3.51 24.52
CA VAL A 112 2.16 4.73 24.89
C VAL A 112 1.67 5.11 26.28
N LEU A 113 2.52 4.92 27.28
CA LEU A 113 2.23 5.32 28.64
C LEU A 113 2.87 6.67 28.93
N GLY A 114 2.13 7.55 29.60
CA GLY A 114 2.64 8.82 30.09
C GLY A 114 3.57 8.61 31.29
N PRO A 115 4.20 9.69 31.77
CA PRO A 115 5.13 9.62 32.90
C PRO A 115 4.53 9.06 34.19
N LYS A 116 3.19 9.04 34.32
CA LYS A 116 2.46 8.51 35.48
C LYS A 116 1.81 7.14 35.19
N GLY A 117 2.17 6.50 34.08
CA GLY A 117 1.61 5.21 33.67
C GLY A 117 0.20 5.29 33.09
N GLU A 118 -0.33 6.49 32.85
CA GLU A 118 -1.59 6.70 32.16
C GLU A 118 -1.46 6.33 30.68
N LEU A 119 -2.52 5.76 30.09
CA LEU A 119 -2.58 5.60 28.64
C LEU A 119 -2.59 6.99 28.00
N VAL A 120 -1.52 7.31 27.26
CA VAL A 120 -1.45 8.49 26.42
C VAL A 120 -1.86 8.04 25.02
N GLU A 121 -2.80 8.76 24.42
CA GLU A 121 -3.18 8.55 23.03
C GLU A 121 -1.90 8.56 22.18
N ALA A 122 -1.65 7.47 21.45
CA ALA A 122 -0.44 7.33 20.67
C ALA A 122 -0.44 8.44 19.62
N ARG A 123 0.33 9.51 19.87
CA ARG A 123 0.50 10.58 18.90
C ARG A 123 1.10 9.93 17.66
N SER A 124 0.37 10.02 16.56
CA SER A 124 0.74 9.44 15.29
C SER A 124 2.22 9.65 14.98
N LEU A 125 2.84 8.54 14.57
CA LEU A 125 4.24 8.49 14.23
C LEU A 125 4.43 9.36 13.00
N ALA A 126 5.26 10.40 13.14
CA ALA A 126 5.49 11.40 12.11
C ALA A 126 5.64 10.79 10.71
N SER A 127 5.06 11.47 9.73
CA SER A 127 4.89 11.07 8.33
C SER A 127 6.22 11.10 7.56
N GLN A 128 7.14 10.25 7.97
CA GLN A 128 8.49 10.19 7.43
C GLN A 128 8.73 8.84 6.80
N TYR A 129 9.31 8.87 5.60
CA TYR A 129 9.87 7.67 5.01
C TYR A 129 11.04 7.20 5.87
N SER A 130 10.95 5.96 6.36
CA SER A 130 12.14 5.30 6.88
C SER A 130 13.01 4.89 5.69
N PHE A 131 14.28 5.28 5.76
CA PHE A 131 15.33 4.90 4.79
C PHE A 131 16.26 3.81 5.35
N SER A 132 16.23 3.59 6.66
CA SER A 132 17.06 2.60 7.35
C SER A 132 16.29 1.33 7.69
N GLU A 133 14.96 1.37 7.68
CA GLU A 133 14.10 0.25 8.06
C GLU A 133 13.01 0.03 7.00
N TYR A 134 12.56 -1.22 6.85
CA TYR A 134 11.43 -1.57 5.99
C TYR A 134 10.06 -1.25 6.63
N ARG A 135 10.02 -0.22 7.48
CA ARG A 135 8.79 0.20 8.13
C ARG A 135 7.78 0.66 7.07
N ASN A 136 6.58 0.07 7.12
CA ASN A 136 5.50 0.26 6.14
C ASN A 136 5.91 -0.04 4.70
N ARG A 137 6.86 -0.97 4.51
CA ARG A 137 7.35 -1.43 3.21
C ARG A 137 7.30 -2.95 3.18
N GLY A 138 6.83 -3.51 2.08
CA GLY A 138 6.83 -4.96 1.96
C GLY A 138 6.48 -5.47 0.58
N LYS A 139 6.67 -6.79 0.44
CA LYS A 139 6.20 -7.58 -0.68
C LYS A 139 4.98 -8.37 -0.25
N VAL A 140 3.95 -8.36 -1.08
CA VAL A 140 2.75 -9.18 -0.90
C VAL A 140 2.51 -10.01 -2.14
N THR A 141 2.18 -11.27 -1.94
CA THR A 141 1.76 -12.21 -2.96
C THR A 141 0.27 -12.45 -2.83
N THR A 142 -0.41 -12.44 -3.97
CA THR A 142 -1.85 -12.71 -4.06
C THR A 142 -2.17 -14.13 -3.66
N ASP A 143 -3.40 -14.36 -3.22
CA ASP A 143 -3.94 -15.71 -3.12
C ASP A 143 -3.92 -16.36 -4.52
N PRO A 144 -3.36 -17.57 -4.67
CA PRO A 144 -3.22 -18.22 -5.97
C PRO A 144 -4.55 -18.69 -6.57
N SER A 145 -5.58 -18.90 -5.76
CA SER A 145 -6.90 -19.37 -6.19
C SER A 145 -7.79 -18.24 -6.68
N THR A 146 -7.70 -17.06 -6.07
CA THR A 146 -8.55 -15.90 -6.40
C THR A 146 -7.80 -14.79 -7.15
N GLY A 147 -6.48 -14.70 -6.98
CA GLY A 147 -5.68 -13.57 -7.45
C GLY A 147 -5.88 -12.28 -6.64
N SER A 148 -6.57 -12.33 -5.49
CA SER A 148 -6.80 -11.19 -4.59
C SER A 148 -5.75 -11.08 -3.49
N PHE A 149 -5.70 -9.94 -2.81
CA PHE A 149 -4.92 -9.79 -1.58
C PHE A 149 -5.50 -8.72 -0.65
N GLU A 150 -5.25 -8.88 0.65
CA GLU A 150 -5.69 -8.02 1.74
C GLU A 150 -4.47 -7.56 2.53
N ILE A 151 -4.40 -6.26 2.81
CA ILE A 151 -3.34 -5.68 3.64
C ILE A 151 -3.96 -4.93 4.80
N LEU A 152 -3.58 -5.35 6.00
CA LEU A 152 -3.81 -4.61 7.23
C LEU A 152 -2.70 -3.58 7.42
N THR A 153 -3.01 -2.29 7.44
CA THR A 153 -2.04 -1.19 7.61
C THR A 153 -2.60 0.02 8.34
N VAL A 154 -1.74 0.91 8.81
CA VAL A 154 -2.16 2.27 9.21
C VAL A 154 -2.56 3.03 7.93
N PRO A 155 -3.68 3.78 7.95
CA PRO A 155 -4.08 4.58 6.80
C PRO A 155 -3.10 5.74 6.57
N PRO A 156 -2.68 6.01 5.32
CA PRO A 156 -1.70 7.04 5.05
C PRO A 156 -2.23 8.44 5.32
N GLY A 157 -1.31 9.38 5.53
CA GLY A 157 -1.52 10.78 5.75
C GLY A 157 -1.16 11.63 4.54
N ILE A 158 -1.54 12.89 4.64
CA ILE A 158 -1.04 13.94 3.76
C ILE A 158 0.41 14.25 4.18
N TYR A 159 1.31 14.53 3.23
CA TYR A 159 2.66 15.04 3.54
C TYR A 159 3.06 16.17 2.62
N GLY A 160 4.10 16.89 3.02
CA GLY A 160 4.70 17.97 2.26
C GLY A 160 4.65 19.27 3.03
N ILE A 161 5.37 20.26 2.53
CA ILE A 161 5.34 21.62 3.07
C ILE A 161 4.11 22.36 2.54
N LEU A 162 3.65 23.38 3.27
CA LEU A 162 2.50 24.20 2.89
C LEU A 162 2.62 24.69 1.43
N GLY A 163 1.62 24.40 0.59
CA GLY A 163 1.61 24.72 -0.84
C GLY A 163 2.20 23.64 -1.77
N ALA A 164 2.82 22.59 -1.23
CA ALA A 164 3.32 21.43 -1.97
C ALA A 164 2.94 20.11 -1.27
N GLN A 165 1.73 20.08 -0.71
CA GLN A 165 1.20 18.87 -0.09
C GLN A 165 0.95 17.78 -1.13
N ARG A 166 0.96 16.54 -0.67
CA ARG A 166 0.64 15.34 -1.41
C ARG A 166 -0.54 14.71 -0.72
N VAL A 167 -1.60 14.38 -1.47
CA VAL A 167 -2.73 13.61 -0.94
C VAL A 167 -2.22 12.30 -0.34
N ALA A 168 -2.90 11.74 0.65
CA ALA A 168 -2.56 10.44 1.17
C ALA A 168 -2.58 9.37 0.07
N HIS A 169 -1.50 8.59 -0.05
CA HIS A 169 -1.41 7.55 -1.06
C HIS A 169 -0.54 6.38 -0.64
N ILE A 170 -0.73 5.28 -1.35
CA ILE A 170 0.03 4.05 -1.24
C ILE A 170 0.75 3.79 -2.55
N HIS A 171 2.05 3.56 -2.48
CA HIS A 171 2.85 3.22 -3.65
C HIS A 171 2.68 1.73 -3.98
N GLY A 172 2.54 1.42 -5.27
CA GLY A 172 2.39 0.06 -5.77
C GLY A 172 3.34 -0.22 -6.94
N ILE A 173 4.08 -1.33 -6.89
CA ILE A 173 4.67 -1.96 -8.09
C ILE A 173 4.06 -3.34 -8.25
N ILE A 174 3.26 -3.55 -9.28
CA ILE A 174 2.48 -4.76 -9.49
C ILE A 174 3.05 -5.53 -10.66
N THR A 175 3.39 -6.79 -10.40
CA THR A 175 4.01 -7.69 -11.38
C THR A 175 3.28 -9.02 -11.44
N ALA A 176 3.11 -9.55 -12.65
CA ALA A 176 2.55 -10.88 -12.88
C ALA A 176 3.18 -11.52 -14.14
N PRO A 177 3.42 -12.85 -14.17
CA PRO A 177 3.99 -13.54 -15.32
C PRO A 177 3.17 -13.33 -16.60
N GLY A 178 3.83 -12.88 -17.67
CA GLY A 178 3.19 -12.61 -18.96
C GLY A 178 2.35 -11.32 -19.02
N TYR A 179 2.53 -10.41 -18.07
CA TYR A 179 1.88 -9.10 -18.03
C TYR A 179 2.92 -7.99 -17.87
N GLN A 180 2.59 -6.79 -18.38
CA GLN A 180 3.38 -5.60 -18.16
C GLN A 180 3.33 -5.21 -16.68
N SER A 181 4.48 -4.79 -16.13
CA SER A 181 4.53 -4.30 -14.76
C SER A 181 3.83 -2.95 -14.65
N LEU A 182 3.04 -2.76 -13.61
CA LEU A 182 2.34 -1.50 -13.33
C LEU A 182 2.95 -0.84 -12.11
N THR A 183 3.55 0.34 -12.30
CA THR A 183 3.86 1.26 -11.19
C THR A 183 2.68 2.20 -11.00
N THR A 184 2.17 2.32 -9.78
CA THR A 184 0.98 3.11 -9.45
C THR A 184 1.09 3.79 -8.09
N GLN A 185 0.19 4.72 -7.84
CA GLN A 185 -0.11 5.31 -6.54
C GLN A 185 -1.62 5.22 -6.35
N LEU A 186 -2.06 4.67 -5.22
CA LEU A 186 -3.47 4.55 -4.85
C LEU A 186 -3.78 5.64 -3.84
N TYR A 187 -4.67 6.56 -4.18
CA TYR A 187 -4.90 7.78 -3.42
C TYR A 187 -6.16 7.66 -2.58
N LEU A 188 -6.10 8.21 -1.37
CA LEU A 188 -7.21 8.25 -0.41
C LEU A 188 -7.54 9.70 -0.10
N CYS A 189 -8.81 10.07 -0.23
CA CYS A 189 -9.31 11.41 0.07
C CYS A 189 -10.43 11.36 1.09
N PRO A 190 -10.56 12.39 1.95
CA PRO A 190 -11.77 12.61 2.73
C PRO A 190 -13.02 12.59 1.84
N LYS A 191 -14.11 12.03 2.37
CA LYS A 191 -15.42 11.90 1.69
C LYS A 191 -15.40 11.13 0.37
N ASN A 192 -14.29 10.47 0.00
CA ASN A 192 -14.06 9.92 -1.34
C ASN A 192 -14.17 10.97 -2.46
N GLU A 193 -13.88 12.23 -2.16
CA GLU A 193 -13.99 13.33 -3.12
C GLU A 193 -12.65 13.66 -3.76
N SER A 194 -12.65 13.85 -5.08
CA SER A 194 -11.43 14.20 -5.82
C SER A 194 -10.94 15.63 -5.54
N ILE A 195 -11.71 16.45 -4.82
CA ILE A 195 -11.31 17.81 -4.45
C ILE A 195 -10.01 17.84 -3.65
N GLY A 196 -9.74 16.79 -2.87
CA GLY A 196 -8.46 16.63 -2.15
C GLY A 196 -7.25 16.61 -3.08
N PHE A 197 -7.39 16.17 -4.34
CA PHE A 197 -6.28 16.19 -5.30
C PHE A 197 -5.88 17.58 -5.77
N GLN A 198 -6.75 18.58 -5.62
CA GLN A 198 -6.45 19.94 -6.06
C GLN A 198 -5.31 20.57 -5.25
N THR A 199 -5.07 20.07 -4.04
CA THR A 199 -3.93 20.50 -3.20
C THR A 199 -2.65 19.71 -3.49
N ASP A 200 -2.72 18.60 -4.25
CA ASP A 200 -1.54 17.87 -4.69
C ASP A 200 -0.92 18.57 -5.90
N PHE A 201 0.21 19.24 -5.65
CA PHE A 201 0.97 19.96 -6.66
C PHE A 201 1.30 19.09 -7.90
N LEU A 202 1.48 17.77 -7.74
CA LEU A 202 1.75 16.90 -8.89
C LEU A 202 0.50 16.59 -9.71
N THR A 203 -0.70 16.67 -9.15
CA THR A 203 -1.94 16.56 -9.92
C THR A 203 -2.08 17.74 -10.87
N LEU A 204 -1.67 18.95 -10.46
CA LEU A 204 -1.72 20.15 -11.33
C LEU A 204 -0.95 19.96 -12.64
N ILE A 205 0.15 19.22 -12.59
CA ILE A 205 1.02 18.98 -13.77
C ILE A 205 0.50 17.82 -14.63
N ARG A 206 -0.26 16.88 -14.04
CA ARG A 206 -0.53 15.56 -14.63
C ARG A 206 -1.98 15.35 -15.06
N GLY A 207 -2.89 16.24 -14.66
CA GLY A 207 -4.32 16.13 -14.94
C GLY A 207 -5.07 15.21 -13.95
N PRO A 208 -6.40 15.08 -14.12
CA PRO A 208 -7.26 14.26 -13.26
C PRO A 208 -6.82 12.79 -13.25
N ARG A 209 -7.04 12.09 -12.14
CA ARG A 209 -6.62 10.69 -11.98
C ARG A 209 -7.78 9.75 -11.67
N GLU A 210 -7.66 8.52 -12.15
CA GLU A 210 -8.63 7.43 -11.89
C GLU A 210 -8.23 6.54 -10.70
N ASN A 211 -7.07 6.80 -10.08
CA ASN A 211 -6.52 6.00 -8.98
C ASN A 211 -6.94 6.48 -7.58
N LEU A 212 -8.06 7.21 -7.49
CA LEU A 212 -8.75 7.47 -6.23
C LEU A 212 -9.48 6.19 -5.80
N ILE A 213 -9.03 5.59 -4.70
CA ILE A 213 -9.71 4.42 -4.15
C ILE A 213 -10.86 4.88 -3.26
N ARG A 214 -11.96 4.12 -3.28
CA ARG A 214 -13.14 4.44 -2.47
C ARG A 214 -13.02 3.78 -1.11
N GLY A 215 -12.92 4.59 -0.08
CA GLY A 215 -12.93 4.17 1.30
C GLY A 215 -14.35 3.96 1.85
N TRP A 216 -14.42 3.23 2.95
CA TRP A 216 -15.60 2.94 3.73
C TRP A 216 -15.24 2.92 5.22
N SER A 217 -16.20 3.20 6.08
CA SER A 217 -16.04 3.16 7.55
C SER A 217 -16.94 2.10 8.18
N ILE A 218 -16.49 1.52 9.28
CA ILE A 218 -17.32 0.66 10.12
C ILE A 218 -18.17 1.57 11.02
N PRO A 219 -19.50 1.34 11.12
CA PRO A 219 -20.36 2.11 12.01
C PRO A 219 -19.86 2.06 13.46
N THR A 220 -19.74 3.22 14.11
CA THR A 220 -19.53 3.31 15.57
C THR A 220 -20.84 3.66 16.27
N GLU A 221 -20.95 3.39 17.58
CA GLU A 221 -22.13 3.76 18.38
C GLU A 221 -22.42 5.28 18.35
N LYS A 222 -21.37 6.10 18.18
CA LYS A 222 -21.48 7.56 18.07
C LYS A 222 -21.80 8.05 16.66
N GLY A 223 -21.82 7.14 15.68
CA GLY A 223 -21.99 7.49 14.27
C GLY A 223 -20.74 8.15 13.65
N ASP A 224 -19.59 8.05 14.31
CA ASP A 224 -18.32 8.57 13.80
C ASP A 224 -17.95 7.88 12.49
N ARG A 225 -17.27 8.62 11.61
CA ARG A 225 -16.84 8.16 10.29
C ARG A 225 -15.37 8.49 10.11
N TYR A 226 -14.58 7.51 9.70
CA TYR A 226 -13.20 7.76 9.34
C TYR A 226 -13.18 8.64 8.08
N TRP A 227 -12.61 9.84 8.18
CA TRP A 227 -12.50 10.78 7.05
C TRP A 227 -13.82 11.09 6.34
N ASP A 228 -14.94 11.07 7.06
CA ASP A 228 -16.29 11.24 6.51
C ASP A 228 -16.62 10.22 5.39
N TRP A 229 -15.95 9.06 5.35
CA TRP A 229 -16.26 8.01 4.39
C TRP A 229 -17.65 7.40 4.63
N PRO A 230 -18.29 6.85 3.59
CA PRO A 230 -19.57 6.17 3.73
C PRO A 230 -19.44 5.01 4.74
N GLN A 231 -20.46 4.87 5.58
CA GLN A 231 -20.55 3.72 6.47
C GLN A 231 -20.96 2.49 5.68
N LEU A 232 -20.37 1.34 6.01
CA LEU A 232 -20.84 0.07 5.48
C LEU A 232 -22.25 -0.21 5.98
N GLU A 233 -23.09 -0.68 5.07
CA GLU A 233 -24.37 -1.28 5.42
C GLU A 233 -24.13 -2.62 6.13
N SER A 234 -25.04 -3.01 7.01
CA SER A 234 -24.99 -4.31 7.69
C SER A 234 -25.00 -5.45 6.67
N GLU A 235 -24.29 -6.54 6.97
CA GLU A 235 -24.32 -7.80 6.20
C GLU A 235 -23.60 -7.82 4.83
N THR A 236 -22.72 -6.86 4.55
CA THR A 236 -21.89 -6.91 3.33
C THR A 236 -20.75 -7.94 3.44
N GLU A 237 -20.24 -8.44 2.31
CA GLU A 237 -19.02 -9.28 2.27
C GLU A 237 -17.82 -8.56 2.89
N ILE A 238 -17.74 -7.24 2.71
CA ILE A 238 -16.70 -6.41 3.30
C ILE A 238 -16.76 -6.43 4.83
N MET A 239 -17.95 -6.40 5.43
CA MET A 239 -18.09 -6.53 6.89
C MET A 239 -17.56 -7.87 7.39
N LYS A 240 -17.81 -8.97 6.66
CA LYS A 240 -17.25 -10.29 7.02
C LYS A 240 -15.72 -10.27 7.00
N VAL A 241 -15.11 -9.68 5.97
CA VAL A 241 -13.65 -9.53 5.92
C VAL A 241 -13.13 -8.70 7.09
N ALA A 242 -13.81 -7.61 7.46
CA ALA A 242 -13.44 -6.82 8.62
C ALA A 242 -13.56 -7.59 9.94
N GLU A 243 -14.60 -8.41 10.10
CA GLU A 243 -14.78 -9.31 11.25
C GLU A 243 -13.66 -10.35 11.33
N GLU A 244 -13.28 -10.98 10.22
CA GLU A 244 -12.13 -11.90 10.17
C GLU A 244 -10.82 -11.23 10.62
N TRP A 245 -10.58 -9.99 10.18
CA TRP A 245 -9.41 -9.23 10.62
C TRP A 245 -9.47 -8.88 12.11
N ASN A 246 -10.64 -8.52 12.63
CA ASN A 246 -10.85 -8.26 14.05
C ASN A 246 -10.61 -9.51 14.91
N ASP A 247 -11.08 -10.68 14.46
CA ASP A 247 -10.81 -11.96 15.12
C ASP A 247 -9.33 -12.31 15.09
N TRP A 248 -8.67 -12.10 13.95
CA TRP A 248 -7.22 -12.27 13.85
C TRP A 248 -6.47 -11.34 14.82
N LEU A 249 -6.82 -10.05 14.88
CA LEU A 249 -6.23 -9.05 15.79
C LEU A 249 -6.40 -9.45 17.26
N LYS A 250 -7.59 -9.93 17.63
CA LYS A 250 -7.88 -10.44 18.97
C LYS A 250 -6.95 -11.60 19.34
N ASN A 251 -6.70 -12.51 18.41
CA ASN A 251 -5.78 -13.64 18.59
C ASN A 251 -4.30 -13.20 18.71
N GLN A 252 -3.95 -12.00 18.25
CA GLN A 252 -2.61 -11.41 18.46
C GLN A 252 -2.45 -10.75 19.83
N ALA A 253 -3.46 -10.82 20.71
CA ALA A 253 -3.55 -10.10 21.98
C ALA A 253 -3.46 -8.57 21.80
N VAL A 254 -4.06 -8.07 20.71
CA VAL A 254 -4.12 -6.65 20.37
C VAL A 254 -5.57 -6.17 20.55
N GLU A 255 -5.79 -5.10 21.32
CA GLU A 255 -7.13 -4.55 21.61
C GLU A 255 -7.70 -3.66 20.48
N TRP A 256 -7.10 -3.72 19.30
CA TRP A 256 -7.40 -2.82 18.18
C TRP A 256 -8.48 -3.45 17.30
N LYS A 257 -9.24 -2.60 16.63
CA LYS A 257 -10.26 -3.01 15.67
C LYS A 257 -10.06 -2.26 14.37
N ILE A 258 -10.44 -2.91 13.27
CA ILE A 258 -10.62 -2.22 12.00
C ILE A 258 -11.68 -1.14 12.21
N SER A 259 -11.43 0.06 11.70
CA SER A 259 -12.36 1.20 11.74
C SER A 259 -12.78 1.62 10.34
N CYS A 260 -11.95 1.32 9.33
CA CYS A 260 -12.21 1.65 7.95
C CYS A 260 -11.45 0.74 6.99
N GLY A 261 -11.74 0.88 5.71
CA GLY A 261 -10.97 0.26 4.66
C GLY A 261 -11.26 0.86 3.31
N ALA A 262 -10.58 0.38 2.28
CA ALA A 262 -10.77 0.80 0.90
C ALA A 262 -10.46 -0.36 -0.04
N SER A 263 -11.14 -0.42 -1.18
CA SER A 263 -10.84 -1.42 -2.20
C SER A 263 -10.64 -0.86 -3.59
N GLN A 264 -9.84 -1.56 -4.38
CA GLN A 264 -9.57 -1.21 -5.78
C GLN A 264 -9.36 -2.47 -6.61
N MET A 265 -10.00 -2.52 -7.77
CA MET A 265 -9.70 -3.52 -8.79
C MET A 265 -8.56 -3.02 -9.68
N ILE A 266 -7.57 -3.87 -9.92
CA ILE A 266 -6.43 -3.56 -10.78
C ILE A 266 -6.38 -4.56 -11.93
N THR A 267 -6.27 -4.04 -13.15
CA THR A 267 -6.14 -4.82 -14.39
C THR A 267 -4.79 -4.53 -15.02
N LEU A 268 -4.01 -5.58 -15.30
CA LEU A 268 -2.74 -5.48 -16.00
C LEU A 268 -2.90 -5.77 -17.50
N ASN A 269 -2.13 -5.04 -18.32
CA ASN A 269 -2.02 -5.29 -19.74
C ASN A 269 -1.10 -6.49 -20.03
N LYS A 270 -1.40 -7.28 -21.06
CA LYS A 270 -0.50 -8.35 -21.53
C LYS A 270 0.84 -7.76 -22.01
N ALA A 271 1.93 -8.46 -21.70
CA ALA A 271 3.29 -8.13 -22.16
C ALA A 271 3.52 -8.57 -23.61
#